data_AF-G9KFD9-F1
#
_entry.id   AF-G9KFD9-F1
#
_cell.length_a   1.000
_cell.length_b   1.000
_cell.length_c   1.000
_cell.angle_alpha   90.00
_cell.angle_beta   90.00
_cell.angle_gamma   90.00
#
_symmetry.space_group_name_H-M   'P 1'
#
loop_
_entity.id
_entity.type
_entity.pdbx_description
1 polymer ?
#
loop_
_entity_poly.entity_id
_entity_poly.type
_entity_poly.pdbx_seq_one_letter_code
_entity_poly.pdbx_strand_id
1 'polypeptide(L)' 'EDSGKNADIVYQLGPNASFFDLDRKTGVLTASRVFDREEQERFIFTVTARDNGTPPLQSQAAVIVTVLDENDN' A
#
# COMPACT_ATOMS: atom_id res chain seq x y z
N GLU A 1 19.98 -16.03 -12.61
CA GLU A 1 18.92 -15.03 -12.40
C GLU A 1 17.72 -15.77 -11.84
N ASP A 2 17.41 -15.59 -10.56
CA ASP A 2 16.44 -16.44 -9.85
C ASP A 2 15.02 -16.02 -10.21
N SER A 3 14.55 -16.51 -11.36
CA SER A 3 13.17 -16.43 -11.84
C SER A 3 12.31 -17.52 -11.18
N GLY A 4 12.50 -17.80 -9.89
CA GLY A 4 11.91 -18.94 -9.20
C GLY A 4 10.88 -18.53 -8.18
N LYS A 5 9.58 -18.76 -8.48
CA LYS A 5 8.40 -18.96 -7.59
C LYS A 5 8.13 -18.04 -6.37
N ASN A 6 9.06 -17.22 -5.91
CA ASN A 6 8.92 -16.16 -4.92
C ASN A 6 8.44 -14.85 -5.56
N ALA A 7 8.25 -14.83 -6.88
CA ALA A 7 7.81 -13.65 -7.64
C ALA A 7 6.30 -13.36 -7.51
N ASP A 8 5.50 -14.30 -6.99
CA ASP A 8 4.07 -14.09 -6.75
C ASP A 8 3.87 -13.56 -5.33
N ILE A 9 4.28 -12.31 -5.13
CA ILE A 9 4.00 -11.56 -3.89
C ILE A 9 2.63 -10.92 -4.05
N VAL A 10 1.72 -11.29 -3.15
CA VAL A 10 0.39 -10.70 -3.08
C VAL A 10 0.41 -9.59 -2.05
N TYR A 11 0.17 -8.37 -2.51
CA TYR A 11 0.01 -7.22 -1.64
C TYR A 11 -1.45 -7.03 -1.21
N GLN A 12 -1.64 -6.64 0.05
CA GLN A 12 -2.96 -6.39 0.64
C GLN A 12 -2.95 -5.11 1.48
N LEU A 13 -3.96 -4.29 1.29
CA LEU A 13 -4.20 -3.11 2.12
C LEU A 13 -4.87 -3.51 3.44
N GLY A 14 -4.39 -2.90 4.51
CA GLY A 14 -4.99 -2.97 5.84
C GLY A 14 -6.21 -2.06 5.99
N PRO A 15 -6.81 -2.04 7.19
CA PRO A 15 -7.91 -1.13 7.50
C PRO A 15 -7.47 0.34 7.34
N ASN A 16 -8.43 1.24 7.06
CA ASN A 16 -8.23 2.67 6.83
C ASN A 16 -7.50 3.06 5.53
N ALA A 17 -7.34 2.12 4.59
CA ALA A 17 -6.79 2.39 3.26
C ALA A 17 -7.87 2.59 2.18
N SER A 18 -9.15 2.81 2.54
CA SER A 18 -10.28 2.87 1.60
C SER A 18 -10.21 3.97 0.53
N PHE A 19 -9.31 4.94 0.71
CA PHE A 19 -9.02 6.01 -0.24
C PHE A 19 -7.96 5.65 -1.28
N PHE A 20 -7.27 4.53 -1.07
CA PHE A 20 -6.19 4.05 -1.91
C PHE A 20 -6.58 2.70 -2.54
N ASP A 21 -6.17 2.49 -3.78
CA ASP A 21 -6.19 1.18 -4.41
C ASP A 21 -4.77 0.67 -4.58
N LEU A 22 -4.57 -0.62 -4.29
CA LEU A 22 -3.27 -1.26 -4.34
C LEU A 22 -3.34 -2.42 -5.33
N ASP A 23 -2.53 -2.33 -6.38
CA ASP A 23 -2.34 -3.45 -7.28
C ASP A 23 -1.65 -4.59 -6.53
N ARG A 24 -2.39 -5.69 -6.36
CA ARG A 24 -1.93 -6.85 -5.58
C ARG A 24 -0.73 -7.55 -6.19
N LYS A 25 -0.42 -7.34 -7.47
CA LYS A 25 0.69 -7.99 -8.18
C LYS A 25 1.92 -7.09 -8.27
N THR A 26 1.71 -5.81 -8.53
CA THR A 26 2.82 -4.85 -8.72
C THR A 26 3.18 -4.09 -7.45
N GLY A 27 2.27 -4.05 -6.46
CA GLY A 27 2.42 -3.24 -5.25
C GLY A 27 2.23 -1.75 -5.49
N VAL A 28 1.75 -1.34 -6.68
CA VAL A 28 1.50 0.06 -7.01
C VAL A 28 0.29 0.56 -6.22
N LEU A 29 0.52 1.57 -5.38
CA LEU A 29 -0.52 2.27 -4.64
C LEU A 29 -0.99 3.48 -5.45
N THR A 30 -2.29 3.58 -5.66
CA THR A 30 -2.94 4.69 -6.36
C THR A 30 -4.01 5.33 -5.50
N ALA A 31 -4.23 6.62 -5.72
CA ALA A 31 -5.31 7.35 -5.11
C ALA A 31 -6.61 7.10 -5.87
N SER A 32 -7.62 6.56 -5.19
CA SER A 32 -8.91 6.20 -5.81
C SER A 32 -10.01 7.19 -5.48
N ARG A 33 -9.71 8.15 -4.60
CA ARG A 33 -10.63 9.19 -4.15
C ARG A 33 -9.93 10.53 -4.15
N VAL A 34 -10.74 11.59 -4.18
CA VAL A 34 -10.26 12.95 -3.95
C VAL A 34 -9.82 13.05 -2.49
N PHE A 35 -8.62 13.58 -2.26
CA PHE A 35 -8.16 13.91 -0.93
C PHE A 35 -8.53 15.35 -0.64
N ASP A 36 -9.30 15.55 0.43
CA ASP A 36 -9.54 16.86 0.99
C ASP A 36 -8.75 16.98 2.30
N ARG A 37 -7.83 17.97 2.35
CA ARG A 37 -7.01 18.22 3.53
C ARG A 37 -7.87 18.62 4.73
N GLU A 38 -8.99 19.32 4.49
CA GLU A 38 -9.91 19.77 5.56
C GLU A 38 -10.63 18.58 6.20
N GLU A 39 -10.87 17.51 5.43
CA GLU A 39 -11.47 16.28 5.93
C GLU A 39 -10.42 15.38 6.60
N GLN A 40 -9.27 15.17 5.96
CA GLN A 40 -8.20 14.35 6.50
C GLN A 40 -6.82 14.68 5.91
N GLU A 41 -5.94 15.27 6.74
CA GLU A 41 -4.56 15.63 6.37
C GLU A 41 -3.60 14.44 6.26
N ARG A 42 -3.88 13.36 7.01
CA ARG A 42 -2.95 12.23 7.16
C ARG A 42 -3.69 10.90 7.17
N PHE A 43 -3.23 9.99 6.33
CA PHE A 43 -3.70 8.62 6.25
C PHE A 43 -2.61 7.68 6.72
N ILE A 44 -2.94 6.82 7.68
CA ILE A 44 -2.03 5.81 8.21
C ILE A 44 -2.70 4.45 8.06
N PHE A 45 -2.08 3.57 7.31
CA PHE A 45 -2.56 2.21 7.10
C PHE A 45 -1.38 1.25 6.93
N THR A 46 -1.65 -0.03 7.11
CA THR A 46 -0.62 -1.08 6.96
C THR A 46 -0.78 -1.74 5.60
N VAL A 47 0.33 -2.10 4.96
CA VAL A 47 0.37 -2.94 3.77
C VAL A 47 1.00 -4.27 4.14
N THR A 48 0.35 -5.37 3.78
CA THR A 48 0.86 -6.72 3.97
C THR A 48 1.30 -7.28 2.63
N ALA A 49 2.55 -7.72 2.54
CA ALA A 49 3.08 -8.48 1.41
C ALA A 49 3.19 -9.95 1.83
N ARG A 50 2.57 -10.84 1.06
CA ARG A 50 2.58 -12.29 1.32
C ARG A 50 3.15 -13.02 0.11
N ASP A 51 4.15 -13.86 0.32
CA ASP A 51 4.63 -14.76 -0.71
C ASP A 51 3.80 -16.06 -0.79
N ASN A 52 3.98 -16.78 -1.89
CA ASN A 52 3.37 -18.10 -2.08
C ASN A 52 4.36 -19.24 -1.78
N GLY A 53 5.31 -19.00 -0.87
CA GLY A 53 6.27 -20.00 -0.42
C GLY A 53 5.64 -21.07 0.48
N THR A 54 6.38 -22.14 0.75
CA THR A 54 6.00 -23.17 1.72
C THR A 54 7.14 -23.37 2.72
N PRO A 55 7.05 -22.87 3.96
CA PRO A 55 5.93 -22.12 4.54
C PRO A 55 5.80 -20.70 3.93
N PRO A 56 4.58 -20.15 3.88
CA PRO A 56 4.38 -18.80 3.36
C PRO A 56 4.96 -17.77 4.33
N LEU A 57 5.74 -16.84 3.81
CA LEU A 57 6.21 -15.69 4.59
C LEU A 57 5.32 -14.48 4.29
N GLN A 58 5.11 -13.69 5.33
CA GLN A 58 4.41 -12.43 5.24
C GLN A 58 5.21 -11.33 5.91
N SER A 59 5.21 -10.15 5.30
CA SER A 59 5.80 -8.93 5.84
C SER A 59 4.76 -7.84 5.87
N GLN A 60 4.83 -6.97 6.88
CA GLN A 60 3.90 -5.86 7.06
C GLN A 60 4.69 -4.56 7.16
N ALA A 61 4.22 -3.51 6.49
CA ALA A 61 4.81 -2.19 6.51
C ALA A 61 3.75 -1.13 6.80
N ALA A 62 4.07 -0.16 7.65
CA ALA A 62 3.20 0.99 7.90
C ALA A 62 3.45 2.05 6.81
N VAL A 63 2.37 2.48 6.15
CA VAL A 63 2.37 3.55 5.15
C VAL A 63 1.70 4.76 5.76
N ILE A 64 2.39 5.90 5.65
CA ILE A 64 1.90 7.20 6.10
C ILE A 64 1.85 8.10 4.87
N VAL A 65 0.64 8.51 4.49
CA VAL A 65 0.40 9.47 3.41
C VAL A 65 -0.02 10.78 4.04
N THR A 66 0.70 11.85 3.71
CA THR A 66 0.37 13.22 4.11
C THR A 66 -0.10 13.97 2.88
N VAL A 67 -1.27 14.59 2.96
CA VAL A 67 -1.79 15.45 1.90
C VAL A 67 -1.09 16.80 2.02
N LEU A 68 -0.19 17.07 1.07
CA LEU A 68 0.48 18.37 0.99
C LEU A 68 -0.42 19.37 0.27
N ASP A 69 -0.46 20.59 0.77
CA ASP A 69 -1.06 21.71 0.06
C ASP A 69 -0.15 22.09 -1.11
N GLU A 70 -0.71 22.59 -2.22
CA GLU A 70 0.09 23.05 -3.37
C GLU A 70 1.08 24.18 -2.98
N ASN A 71 0.96 24.75 -1.78
CA ASN A 71 1.71 25.91 -1.34
C ASN A 71 2.84 25.65 -0.31
N ASP A 72 3.20 24.39 -0.03
CA ASP A 72 4.43 24.08 0.74
C ASP A 72 5.62 23.92 -0.23
N ASN A 73 6.20 25.07 -0.64
CA ASN A 73 7.43 25.18 -1.44
C ASN A 73 8.35 26.25 -0.84
#